data_AF-A0A1T4QRQ7-F1
#
_entry.id   AF-A0A1T4QRQ7-F1
#
_cell.length_a   1.000
_cell.length_b   1.000
_cell.length_c   1.000
_cell.angle_alpha   90.00
_cell.angle_beta   90.00
_cell.angle_gamma   90.00
#
_symmetry.space_group_name_H-M   'P 1'
#
loop_
_entity.id
_entity.type
_entity.pdbx_description
1 polymer ?
#
loop_
_entity_poly.entity_id
_entity_poly.type
_entity_poly.pdbx_seq_one_letter_code
_entity_poly.pdbx_strand_id
1 'polypeptide(L)'
;MPKWIFALIQFLPLSLFATYAFWQGAPDELRWQDAFQLASVAAVIQLAIVLPQPRPASRLVLSANLYLLLGGLAFFSHQWWFLQLYDALRESAIFIIMLTVGVITTLGSRAGFVAAWSAPRAPVFRASLWLLAATALALVVSISYRGDRYLAAVYPIIALAVLHRVLLYRLARQHGVADNNSPKPTPLRGAA
;
A
#
# COMPACT_ATOMS: atom_id res chain seq x y z
N MET A 1 11.77 -18.30 -0.61
CA MET A 1 10.35 -18.23 -0.24
C MET A 1 9.45 -18.27 -1.47
N PRO A 2 8.42 -19.15 -1.50
CA PRO A 2 7.50 -19.21 -2.63
C PRO A 2 6.66 -17.93 -2.76
N LYS A 3 6.28 -17.57 -4.00
CA LYS A 3 5.65 -16.27 -4.32
C LYS A 3 4.35 -16.01 -3.54
N TRP A 4 3.56 -17.05 -3.32
CA TRP A 4 2.27 -16.94 -2.62
C TRP A 4 2.43 -16.64 -1.12
N ILE A 5 3.43 -17.22 -0.44
CA ILE A 5 3.69 -16.91 0.98
C ILE A 5 4.19 -15.47 1.15
N PHE A 6 5.04 -14.99 0.23
CA PHE A 6 5.48 -13.60 0.22
C PHE A 6 4.31 -12.62 0.07
N ALA A 7 3.35 -12.95 -0.81
CA ALA A 7 2.12 -12.17 -0.96
C ALA A 7 1.26 -12.21 0.31
N LEU A 8 1.06 -13.37 0.93
CA LEU A 8 0.30 -13.49 2.17
C LEU A 8 0.90 -12.65 3.31
N ILE A 9 2.22 -12.70 3.48
CA ILE A 9 2.92 -11.89 4.48
C ILE A 9 2.72 -10.39 4.22
N GLN A 10 2.73 -9.96 2.96
CA GLN A 10 2.51 -8.56 2.61
C GLN A 10 1.15 -8.01 3.04
N PHE A 11 0.11 -8.85 3.02
CA PHE A 11 -1.23 -8.42 3.43
C PHE A 11 -1.52 -8.64 4.92
N LEU A 12 -0.63 -9.32 5.65
CA LEU A 12 -0.81 -9.67 7.06
C LEU A 12 -1.13 -8.47 7.98
N PRO A 13 -0.40 -7.33 7.92
CA PRO A 13 -0.69 -6.20 8.82
C PRO A 13 -2.08 -5.60 8.56
N LEU A 14 -2.43 -5.47 7.27
CA LEU A 14 -3.70 -4.91 6.85
C LEU A 14 -4.88 -5.85 7.17
N SER A 15 -4.69 -7.16 7.00
CA SER A 15 -5.72 -8.13 7.34
C SER A 15 -5.92 -8.22 8.86
N LEU A 16 -4.85 -8.18 9.67
CA LEU A 16 -4.94 -8.11 11.12
C LEU A 16 -5.71 -6.87 11.58
N PHE A 17 -5.36 -5.70 11.02
CA PHE A 17 -6.07 -4.45 11.28
C PHE A 17 -7.57 -4.59 11.01
N ALA A 18 -7.93 -4.98 9.78
CA ALA A 18 -9.32 -5.08 9.36
C ALA A 18 -10.10 -6.12 10.17
N THR A 19 -9.47 -7.25 10.49
CA THR A 19 -10.09 -8.31 11.29
C THR A 19 -10.35 -7.81 12.70
N TYR A 20 -9.34 -7.30 13.39
CA TYR A 20 -9.47 -6.90 14.79
C TYR A 20 -10.40 -5.69 14.98
N ALA A 21 -10.28 -4.69 14.11
CA ALA A 21 -11.12 -3.51 14.19
C ALA A 21 -12.61 -3.87 14.01
N PHE A 22 -12.92 -4.83 13.13
CA PHE A 22 -14.30 -5.04 12.63
C PHE A 22 -14.94 -6.37 13.00
N TRP A 23 -14.25 -7.23 13.74
CA TRP A 23 -14.77 -8.55 14.12
C TRP A 23 -16.12 -8.49 14.84
N GLN A 24 -16.37 -7.42 15.61
CA GLN A 24 -17.60 -7.19 16.37
C GLN A 24 -18.46 -6.05 15.81
N GLY A 25 -18.32 -5.71 14.52
CA GLY A 25 -19.07 -4.63 13.87
C GLY A 25 -18.33 -3.29 13.85
N ALA A 26 -19.05 -2.17 14.06
CA ALA A 26 -18.43 -0.85 14.09
C ALA A 26 -17.37 -0.79 15.23
N PRO A 27 -16.15 -0.30 14.96
CA PRO A 27 -15.10 -0.20 15.97
C PRO A 27 -15.44 0.89 16.99
N ASP A 28 -15.37 0.54 18.27
CA ASP A 28 -15.26 1.53 19.34
C ASP A 28 -13.84 2.12 19.36
N GLU A 29 -13.66 3.32 19.94
CA GLU A 29 -12.38 4.03 19.94
C GLU A 29 -11.22 3.18 20.46
N LEU A 30 -11.43 2.43 21.55
CA LEU A 30 -10.40 1.57 22.14
C LEU A 30 -10.00 0.44 21.19
N ARG A 31 -10.97 -0.20 20.54
CA ARG A 31 -10.72 -1.33 19.62
C ARG A 31 -10.06 -0.86 18.33
N TRP A 32 -10.38 0.36 17.89
CA TRP A 32 -9.71 1.03 16.78
C TRP A 32 -8.24 1.31 17.10
N GLN A 33 -7.97 1.84 18.29
CA GLN A 33 -6.62 2.06 18.80
C GLN A 33 -5.82 0.75 18.89
N ASP A 34 -6.38 -0.28 19.51
CA ASP A 34 -5.74 -1.58 19.67
C ASP A 34 -5.44 -2.22 18.30
N ALA A 35 -6.37 -2.11 17.35
CA ALA A 35 -6.16 -2.57 15.98
C ALA A 35 -4.96 -1.88 15.33
N PHE A 36 -4.82 -0.56 15.49
CA PHE A 36 -3.67 0.18 14.97
C PHE A 36 -2.36 -0.21 15.63
N GLN A 37 -2.35 -0.35 16.95
CA GLN A 37 -1.15 -0.76 17.68
C GLN A 37 -0.70 -2.15 17.22
N LEU A 38 -1.60 -3.13 17.20
CA LEU A 38 -1.30 -4.50 16.79
C LEU A 38 -0.85 -4.57 15.32
N ALA A 39 -1.55 -3.86 14.44
CA ALA A 39 -1.21 -3.81 13.03
C ALA A 39 0.11 -3.08 12.76
N SER A 40 0.47 -2.07 13.57
CA SER A 40 1.75 -1.37 13.45
C SER A 40 2.93 -2.29 13.82
N VAL A 41 2.80 -3.06 14.90
CA VAL A 41 3.81 -4.07 15.29
C VAL A 41 3.94 -5.12 14.18
N ALA A 42 2.81 -5.62 13.66
CA ALA A 42 2.81 -6.54 12.53
C ALA A 42 3.46 -5.93 11.28
N ALA A 43 3.22 -4.65 10.99
CA ALA A 43 3.84 -3.93 9.88
C ALA A 43 5.36 -3.78 10.05
N VAL A 44 5.86 -3.52 11.25
CA VAL A 44 7.31 -3.50 11.54
C VAL A 44 7.91 -4.87 11.26
N ILE A 45 7.32 -5.94 11.80
CA ILE A 45 7.81 -7.32 11.60
C ILE A 45 7.77 -7.67 10.10
N GLN A 46 6.68 -7.33 9.42
CA GLN A 46 6.52 -7.61 8.00
C GLN A 46 7.53 -6.84 7.15
N LEU A 47 7.80 -5.56 7.43
CA LEU A 47 8.84 -4.79 6.76
C LEU A 47 10.24 -5.36 7.05
N ALA A 48 10.52 -5.77 8.28
CA ALA A 48 11.80 -6.42 8.64
C ALA A 48 12.03 -7.72 7.86
N ILE A 49 10.97 -8.47 7.54
CA ILE A 49 11.04 -9.69 6.73
C ILE A 49 11.13 -9.37 5.23
N VAL A 50 10.42 -8.35 4.75
CA VAL A 50 10.24 -8.06 3.31
C VAL A 50 11.34 -7.17 2.74
N LEU A 51 11.80 -6.14 3.47
CA LEU A 51 12.82 -5.20 2.99
C LEU A 51 14.17 -5.84 2.64
N PRO A 52 14.67 -6.86 3.37
CA PRO A 52 15.91 -7.55 3.01
C PRO A 52 15.79 -8.43 1.76
N GLN A 53 14.57 -8.72 1.30
CA GLN A 53 14.38 -9.61 0.17
C GLN A 53 14.63 -8.88 -1.15
N PRO A 54 15.22 -9.55 -2.16
CA PRO A 54 15.51 -8.92 -3.47
C PRO A 54 14.25 -8.59 -4.28
N ARG A 55 13.05 -8.88 -3.75
CA ARG A 55 11.75 -8.70 -4.42
C ARG A 55 11.14 -7.35 -4.02
N PRO A 56 10.84 -6.45 -4.97
CA PRO A 56 10.16 -5.20 -4.65
C PRO A 56 8.83 -5.45 -3.94
N ALA A 57 8.59 -4.79 -2.80
CA ALA A 57 7.26 -4.76 -2.22
C ALA A 57 6.32 -3.96 -3.13
N SER A 58 5.05 -4.38 -3.23
CA SER A 58 4.03 -3.56 -3.88
C SER A 58 3.98 -2.19 -3.20
N ARG A 59 4.02 -1.09 -3.96
CA ARG A 59 3.92 0.25 -3.34
C ARG A 59 2.58 0.48 -2.67
N LEU A 60 1.51 -0.21 -3.11
CA LEU A 60 0.23 -0.21 -2.41
C LEU A 60 0.35 -0.82 -1.01
N VAL A 61 1.04 -1.96 -0.89
CA VAL A 61 1.31 -2.61 0.41
C VAL A 61 2.21 -1.72 1.27
N LEU A 62 3.27 -1.15 0.68
CA LEU A 62 4.15 -0.22 1.39
C LEU A 62 3.37 0.98 1.95
N SER A 63 2.43 1.52 1.17
CA SER A 63 1.57 2.64 1.59
C SER A 63 0.63 2.23 2.72
N ALA A 64 0.01 1.03 2.62
CA ALA A 64 -0.84 0.49 3.67
C ALA A 64 -0.04 0.28 4.98
N ASN A 65 1.18 -0.26 4.90
CA ASN A 65 2.04 -0.39 6.06
C ASN A 65 2.42 0.96 6.65
N LEU A 66 2.75 1.95 5.81
CA LEU A 66 3.10 3.29 6.27
C LEU A 66 1.90 3.94 6.99
N TYR A 67 0.69 3.75 6.48
CA TYR A 67 -0.55 4.18 7.15
C TYR A 67 -0.71 3.54 8.53
N LEU A 68 -0.51 2.23 8.65
CA LEU A 68 -0.62 1.50 9.91
C LEU A 68 0.48 1.91 10.90
N LEU A 69 1.71 2.12 10.43
CA LEU A 69 2.83 2.58 11.25
C LEU A 69 2.60 3.99 11.79
N LEU A 70 2.18 4.92 10.93
CA LEU A 70 1.88 6.29 11.34
C LEU A 70 0.71 6.34 12.32
N GLY A 71 -0.35 5.56 12.07
CA GLY A 71 -1.47 5.43 12.99
C GLY A 71 -1.03 4.84 14.34
N GLY A 72 -0.34 3.70 14.34
CA GLY A 72 0.15 3.07 15.56
C GLY A 72 1.11 3.96 16.35
N LEU A 73 2.05 4.63 15.67
CA LEU A 73 2.97 5.58 16.31
C LEU A 73 2.22 6.73 16.99
N ALA A 74 1.20 7.28 16.32
CA ALA A 74 0.37 8.33 16.90
C ALA A 74 -0.38 7.87 18.15
N PHE A 75 -0.90 6.65 18.15
CA PHE A 75 -1.52 6.06 19.33
C PHE A 75 -0.51 5.79 20.45
N PHE A 76 0.70 5.30 20.15
CA PHE A 76 1.75 5.10 21.15
C PHE A 76 2.26 6.41 21.76
N SER A 77 2.42 7.45 20.95
CA SER A 77 2.91 8.77 21.41
C SER A 77 1.81 9.67 21.96
N HIS A 78 0.56 9.19 22.00
CA HIS A 78 -0.62 9.94 22.47
C HIS A 78 -0.73 11.32 21.81
N GLN A 79 -0.41 11.43 20.52
CA GLN A 79 -0.41 12.73 19.84
C GLN A 79 -1.80 13.12 19.37
N TRP A 80 -2.53 13.76 20.28
CA TRP A 80 -3.94 14.16 20.14
C TRP A 80 -4.27 14.90 18.85
N TRP A 81 -3.43 15.83 18.40
CA TRP A 81 -3.66 16.57 17.15
C TRP A 81 -3.61 15.66 15.92
N PHE A 82 -2.68 14.71 15.89
CA PHE A 82 -2.55 13.76 14.78
C PHE A 82 -3.66 12.71 14.81
N LEU A 83 -4.06 12.27 16.01
CA LEU A 83 -5.18 11.36 16.20
C LEU A 83 -6.51 11.99 15.77
N GLN A 84 -6.75 13.26 16.10
CA GLN A 84 -7.92 14.00 15.61
C GLN A 84 -7.91 14.10 14.08
N LEU A 85 -6.75 14.32 13.45
CA LEU A 85 -6.67 14.31 12.00
C LEU A 85 -6.95 12.92 11.42
N TYR A 86 -6.41 11.86 12.03
CA TYR A 86 -6.66 10.48 11.60
C TYR A 86 -8.13 10.09 11.74
N ASP A 87 -8.78 10.48 12.83
CA ASP A 87 -10.20 10.25 13.04
C ASP A 87 -11.06 11.16 12.15
N ALA A 88 -10.64 12.39 11.88
CA ALA A 88 -11.28 13.28 10.92
C ALA A 88 -11.09 12.84 9.47
N LEU A 89 -10.19 11.90 9.18
CA LEU A 89 -10.00 11.33 7.83
C LEU A 89 -10.54 9.90 7.71
N ARG A 90 -10.60 9.13 8.81
CA ARG A 90 -11.00 7.72 8.87
C ARG A 90 -10.50 6.89 7.68
N GLU A 91 -11.42 6.37 6.86
CA GLU A 91 -11.16 5.53 5.70
C GLU A 91 -10.39 6.26 4.59
N SER A 92 -10.48 7.59 4.50
CA SER A 92 -9.81 8.38 3.45
C SER A 92 -8.31 8.53 3.69
N ALA A 93 -7.85 8.41 4.94
CA ALA A 93 -6.44 8.58 5.31
C ALA A 93 -5.50 7.60 4.59
N ILE A 94 -5.92 6.34 4.42
CA ILE A 94 -5.11 5.34 3.72
C ILE A 94 -4.90 5.71 2.25
N PHE A 95 -5.91 6.29 1.59
CA PHE A 95 -5.82 6.72 0.20
C PHE A 95 -4.95 7.96 0.04
N ILE A 96 -4.98 8.90 0.99
CA ILE A 96 -4.09 10.06 1.02
C ILE A 96 -2.63 9.60 1.10
N ILE A 97 -2.33 8.62 1.97
CA ILE A 97 -0.98 8.07 2.08
C ILE A 97 -0.60 7.31 0.81
N MET A 98 -1.50 6.50 0.24
CA MET A 98 -1.27 5.81 -1.04
C MET A 98 -0.97 6.79 -2.17
N LEU A 99 -1.71 7.90 -2.27
CA LEU A 99 -1.44 8.97 -3.23
C LEU A 99 -0.07 9.60 -3.01
N THR A 100 0.24 9.95 -1.76
CA THR A 100 1.52 10.60 -1.41
C THR A 100 2.70 9.71 -1.77
N VAL A 101 2.68 8.44 -1.35
CA VAL A 101 3.69 7.44 -1.71
C VAL A 101 3.72 7.22 -3.21
N GLY A 102 2.56 7.18 -3.87
CA GLY A 102 2.46 7.04 -5.32
C GLY A 102 3.12 8.18 -6.08
N VAL A 103 2.90 9.43 -5.69
CA VAL A 103 3.50 10.62 -6.32
C VAL A 103 5.02 10.60 -6.12
N ILE A 104 5.47 10.40 -4.87
CA ILE A 104 6.90 10.35 -4.53
C ILE A 104 7.61 9.25 -5.32
N THR A 105 7.01 8.05 -5.40
CA THR A 105 7.62 6.91 -6.11
C THR A 105 7.55 7.06 -7.63
N THR A 106 6.52 7.70 -8.17
CA THR A 106 6.38 7.96 -9.61
C THR A 106 7.42 8.97 -10.10
N LEU A 107 7.71 10.00 -9.30
CA LEU A 107 8.70 11.02 -9.64
C LEU A 107 10.14 10.56 -9.31
N GLY A 108 10.33 9.97 -8.13
CA GLY A 108 11.64 9.63 -7.57
C GLY A 108 12.19 8.26 -7.94
N SER A 109 11.36 7.30 -8.39
CA SER A 109 11.81 5.93 -8.67
C SER A 109 11.62 5.52 -10.12
N ARG A 110 12.61 4.84 -10.71
CA ARG A 110 12.48 4.22 -12.06
C ARG A 110 11.38 3.17 -12.12
N ALA A 111 11.05 2.53 -10.99
CA ALA A 111 10.01 1.52 -10.91
C ALA A 111 8.59 2.10 -10.77
N GLY A 112 8.48 3.42 -10.52
CA GLY A 112 7.21 4.12 -10.34
C GLY A 112 6.36 3.60 -9.18
N PHE A 113 5.08 4.02 -9.17
CA PHE A 113 4.08 3.53 -8.22
C PHE A 113 3.75 2.05 -8.45
N VAL A 114 3.84 1.59 -9.70
CA VAL A 114 3.55 0.19 -10.07
C VAL A 114 4.62 -0.80 -9.57
N ALA A 115 5.81 -0.32 -9.17
CA ALA A 115 6.95 -1.11 -8.72
C ALA A 115 7.58 -2.03 -9.79
N ALA A 116 7.47 -1.69 -11.06
CA ALA A 116 8.02 -2.48 -12.17
C ALA A 116 9.45 -1.99 -12.53
N TRP A 117 10.47 -2.68 -12.01
CA TRP A 117 11.89 -2.34 -12.25
C TRP A 117 12.41 -2.75 -13.62
N SER A 118 11.80 -3.75 -14.22
CA SER A 118 12.31 -4.44 -15.40
C SER A 118 11.70 -3.95 -16.72
N ALA A 119 10.78 -2.98 -16.67
CA ALA A 119 10.16 -2.37 -17.84
C ALA A 119 10.74 -0.96 -18.11
N PRO A 120 10.66 -0.44 -19.35
CA PRO A 120 11.16 0.89 -19.69
C PRO A 120 10.45 2.00 -18.89
N ARG A 121 11.16 3.11 -18.60
CA ARG A 121 10.64 4.19 -17.74
C ARG A 121 9.34 4.82 -18.25
N ALA A 122 9.21 5.03 -19.56
CA ALA A 122 8.04 5.69 -20.17
C ALA A 122 6.72 4.91 -19.96
N PRO A 123 6.61 3.61 -20.28
CA PRO A 123 5.40 2.84 -20.02
C PRO A 123 5.14 2.63 -18.52
N VAL A 124 6.18 2.50 -17.68
CA VAL A 124 6.04 2.43 -16.22
C VAL A 124 5.46 3.73 -15.65
N PHE A 125 5.90 4.88 -16.16
CA PHE A 125 5.37 6.19 -15.77
C PHE A 125 3.90 6.35 -16.16
N ARG A 126 3.51 5.97 -17.38
CA ARG A 126 2.10 5.97 -17.82
C ARG A 126 1.23 5.06 -16.97
N ALA A 127 1.69 3.85 -16.66
CA ALA A 127 0.97 2.93 -15.79
C ALA A 127 0.86 3.47 -14.36
N SER A 128 1.90 4.14 -13.87
CA SER A 128 1.89 4.79 -12.55
C SER A 128 0.92 5.97 -12.50
N LEU A 129 0.81 6.76 -13.57
CA LEU A 129 -0.19 7.82 -13.71
C LEU A 129 -1.62 7.26 -13.69
N TRP A 130 -1.89 6.17 -14.39
CA TRP A 130 -3.20 5.50 -14.34
C TRP A 130 -3.55 5.03 -12.93
N LEU A 131 -2.58 4.42 -12.22
CA LEU A 131 -2.79 3.97 -10.85
C LEU A 131 -2.95 5.14 -9.87
N LEU A 132 -2.24 6.25 -10.08
CA LEU A 132 -2.42 7.49 -9.32
C LEU A 132 -3.81 8.10 -9.54
N ALA A 133 -4.25 8.20 -10.79
CA ALA A 133 -5.58 8.70 -11.13
C ALA A 133 -6.67 7.83 -10.50
N ALA A 134 -6.53 6.50 -10.55
CA ALA A 134 -7.45 5.59 -9.88
C ALA A 134 -7.42 5.75 -8.35
N THR A 135 -6.25 6.04 -7.76
CA THR A 135 -6.12 6.27 -6.31
C THR A 135 -6.78 7.60 -5.91
N ALA A 136 -6.65 8.64 -6.75
CA ALA A 136 -7.36 9.90 -6.58
C ALA A 136 -8.88 9.70 -6.67
N LEU A 137 -9.35 8.93 -7.64
CA LEU A 137 -10.77 8.57 -7.74
C LEU A 137 -11.24 7.80 -6.51
N ALA A 138 -10.45 6.82 -6.04
CA ALA A 138 -10.74 6.07 -4.82
C ALA A 138 -10.83 6.98 -3.59
N LEU A 139 -9.96 7.99 -3.48
CA LEU A 139 -10.03 8.99 -2.41
C LEU A 139 -11.34 9.79 -2.49
N VAL A 140 -11.73 10.27 -3.67
CA VAL A 140 -12.98 11.01 -3.86
C VAL A 140 -14.19 10.15 -3.49
N VAL A 141 -14.20 8.87 -3.90
CA VAL A 141 -15.23 7.90 -3.51
C VAL A 141 -15.23 7.70 -1.99
N SER A 142 -14.06 7.54 -1.38
CA SER A 142 -13.92 7.37 0.08
C SER A 142 -14.50 8.54 0.87
N ILE A 143 -14.27 9.77 0.40
CA ILE A 143 -14.82 10.99 1.00
C ILE A 143 -16.33 11.10 0.77
N SER A 144 -16.81 10.75 -0.43
CA SER A 144 -18.23 10.90 -0.80
C SER A 144 -19.14 9.89 -0.10
N TYR A 145 -18.66 8.65 0.08
CA TYR A 145 -19.40 7.56 0.74
C TYR A 145 -19.00 7.39 2.21
N ARG A 146 -18.53 8.47 2.83
CA ARG A 146 -18.09 8.47 4.21
C ARG A 146 -19.23 8.02 5.13
N GLY A 147 -19.00 6.91 5.83
CA GLY A 147 -20.01 6.24 6.67
C GLY A 147 -20.28 4.81 6.23
N ASP A 148 -20.27 4.53 4.92
CA ASP A 148 -20.34 3.16 4.40
C ASP A 148 -18.93 2.62 4.13
N ARG A 149 -18.42 1.79 5.05
CA ARG A 149 -17.07 1.22 4.95
C ARG A 149 -16.85 0.42 3.66
N TYR A 150 -17.86 -0.27 3.15
CA TYR A 150 -17.68 -1.14 1.99
C TYR A 150 -17.42 -0.29 0.75
N LEU A 151 -18.25 0.74 0.54
CA LEU A 151 -18.10 1.69 -0.56
C LEU A 151 -16.91 2.64 -0.37
N ALA A 152 -16.63 3.05 0.87
CA ALA A 152 -15.57 4.02 1.14
C ALA A 152 -14.16 3.43 1.19
N ALA A 153 -14.00 2.14 1.52
CA ALA A 153 -12.67 1.54 1.72
C ALA A 153 -12.51 0.19 1.00
N VAL A 154 -13.39 -0.78 1.25
CA VAL A 154 -13.19 -2.16 0.81
C VAL A 154 -13.20 -2.27 -0.72
N TYR A 155 -14.24 -1.77 -1.38
CA TYR A 155 -14.33 -1.84 -2.84
C TYR A 155 -13.24 -1.01 -3.53
N PRO A 156 -12.93 0.24 -3.12
CA PRO A 156 -11.84 0.98 -3.74
C PRO A 156 -10.46 0.31 -3.56
N ILE A 157 -10.16 -0.27 -2.39
CA ILE A 157 -8.90 -1.00 -2.16
C ILE A 157 -8.81 -2.23 -3.07
N ILE A 158 -9.88 -3.02 -3.17
CA ILE A 158 -9.91 -4.20 -4.05
C ILE A 158 -9.76 -3.77 -5.51
N ALA A 159 -10.47 -2.72 -5.94
CA ALA A 159 -10.38 -2.18 -7.29
C ALA A 159 -8.96 -1.72 -7.62
N LEU A 160 -8.28 -1.01 -6.70
CA LEU A 160 -6.88 -0.60 -6.85
C LEU A 160 -5.93 -1.80 -6.93
N ALA A 161 -6.12 -2.80 -6.09
CA ALA A 161 -5.29 -4.01 -6.11
C ALA A 161 -5.44 -4.79 -7.42
N VAL A 162 -6.68 -4.92 -7.94
CA VAL A 162 -6.96 -5.54 -9.23
C VAL A 162 -6.34 -4.72 -10.37
N LEU A 163 -6.55 -3.40 -10.39
CA LEU A 163 -5.99 -2.52 -11.40
C LEU A 163 -4.46 -2.58 -11.42
N HIS A 164 -3.82 -2.55 -10.26
CA HIS A 164 -2.37 -2.69 -10.13
C HIS A 164 -1.89 -4.01 -10.76
N ARG A 165 -2.59 -5.12 -10.49
CA ARG A 165 -2.27 -6.42 -11.06
C ARG A 165 -2.46 -6.47 -12.58
N VAL A 166 -3.52 -5.84 -13.09
CA VAL A 166 -3.78 -5.72 -14.54
C VAL A 166 -2.70 -4.89 -15.22
N LEU A 167 -2.29 -3.77 -14.63
CA LEU A 167 -1.24 -2.90 -15.16
C LEU A 167 0.11 -3.64 -15.22
N LEU A 168 0.46 -4.37 -14.16
CA LEU A 168 1.65 -5.23 -14.13
C LEU A 168 1.58 -6.31 -15.21
N TYR A 169 0.44 -6.99 -15.34
CA TYR A 169 0.27 -8.02 -16.37
C TYR A 169 0.39 -7.45 -17.79
N ARG A 170 -0.19 -6.28 -18.06
CA ARG A 170 -0.06 -5.58 -19.35
C ARG A 170 1.39 -5.19 -19.64
N LEU A 171 2.10 -4.64 -18.66
CA LEU A 171 3.53 -4.31 -18.77
C LEU A 171 4.38 -5.56 -19.04
N ALA A 172 4.09 -6.67 -18.35
CA ALA A 172 4.81 -7.93 -18.51
C ALA A 172 4.57 -8.53 -19.90
N ARG A 173 3.33 -8.49 -20.40
CA ARG A 173 2.98 -8.98 -21.74
C ARG A 173 3.65 -8.16 -22.85
N GLN A 174 3.80 -6.85 -22.67
CA GLN A 174 4.39 -5.97 -23.68
C GLN A 174 5.92 -5.95 -23.67
N HIS A 175 6.57 -6.16 -22.52
CA HIS A 175 8.02 -5.97 -22.36
C HIS A 175 8.75 -7.17 -21.77
N GLY A 176 8.09 -8.33 -21.65
CA GLY A 176 8.70 -9.61 -21.28
C GLY A 176 9.07 -9.79 -19.80
N VAL A 177 9.16 -8.71 -19.02
CA VAL A 177 9.50 -8.79 -17.59
C VAL A 177 8.82 -7.62 -16.84
N ALA A 178 7.66 -7.84 -16.22
CA ALA A 178 7.10 -6.90 -15.23
C ALA A 178 6.42 -7.69 -14.11
N ASP A 179 7.22 -8.34 -13.28
CA ASP A 179 6.75 -8.89 -12.01
C ASP A 179 7.15 -7.89 -10.92
N ASN A 180 6.23 -7.56 -10.00
CA ASN A 180 6.60 -6.77 -8.81
C ASN A 180 7.59 -7.55 -7.93
N ASN A 181 7.79 -8.85 -8.19
CA ASN A 181 8.73 -9.73 -7.50
C ASN A 181 10.01 -10.02 -8.30
N SER A 182 10.25 -9.35 -9.43
CA SER A 182 11.50 -9.53 -10.16
C SER A 182 12.66 -8.97 -9.33
N PRO A 183 13.78 -9.72 -9.19
CA PRO A 183 14.97 -9.20 -8.54
C PRO A 183 15.38 -7.87 -9.15
N LYS A 184 15.82 -6.92 -8.34
CA LYS A 184 16.52 -5.74 -8.85
C LYS A 184 17.65 -6.24 -9.78
N PRO A 185 17.77 -5.74 -11.02
CA PRO A 185 18.85 -6.17 -11.90
C PRO A 185 20.18 -5.90 -11.18
N THR A 186 20.97 -6.95 -10.99
CA THR A 186 22.32 -6.85 -10.43
C THR A 186 23.13 -5.98 -11.41
N PRO A 187 23.75 -4.87 -10.96
CA PRO A 187 24.68 -4.18 -11.83
C PRO A 187 25.77 -5.18 -12.24
N LEU A 188 26.03 -5.29 -13.54
CA LEU A 188 27.14 -6.08 -14.05
C LEU A 188 28.41 -5.59 -13.34
N ARG A 189 29.00 -6.45 -12.49
CA ARG A 189 30.35 -6.22 -11.96
C ARG A 189 31.28 -6.22 -13.17
N GLY A 190 31.71 -5.05 -13.62
CA GLY A 190 32.66 -4.91 -14.73
C GLY A 190 32.39 -3.72 -15.63
N ALA A 191 32.39 -2.51 -15.07
CA ALA A 191 32.63 -1.28 -15.82
C ALA A 191 33.22 -0.25 -14.84
N ALA A 192 34.46 -0.51 -14.45
CA ALA A 192 35.41 0.47 -13.95
C ALA A 192 36.62 0.37 -14.87
#